data_AF-A0A948JPC0-F1
#
_entry.id   AF-A0A948JPC0-F1
#
_cell.length_a   1.000
_cell.length_b   1.000
_cell.length_c   1.000
_cell.angle_alpha   90.00
_cell.angle_beta   90.00
_cell.angle_gamma   90.00
#
_symmetry.space_group_name_H-M   'P 1'
#
loop_
_entity.id
_entity.type
_entity.pdbx_description
1 polymer ?
#
loop_
_entity_poly.entity_id
_entity_poly.type
_entity_poly.pdbx_seq_one_letter_code
_entity_poly.pdbx_strand_id
1 'polypeptide(L)'
;MEFLSNPYPIRPRPVDGELFLGFVLRLADMNGRETLADLFCDFKSLRQSRCFFVRSDDFYRVLPYFAKAIDISCTDLRKYFMRDGLLHEVASNTFYRTKIGKPVFCPHCIAEHGYIKSKWLYMHINHCEVHECKLLHACLVCGAEQKWESNLLHRCTNCAKPWADVAVVHVALPAYEQTLAKMNTSQEEAHLEHLYHYVKFSMRPFDATYDKYHKAIEHLQDTSKYFEYAHLLATLDFVRQDYAKHRKRRFIKDLRSKSINKLLTNLDAPLHAANDQYFSRLTTAVSSKQHSVKIEIPEAATYKILTVNRRQQHAANDNRYHLRWEDSQRLLSMSRNTIVSLIESGVFNKRTHATSSSKLIAPPLNELVELHNRLRSIIKVLPNKPSFKTARWSNLGSYLGKKRTIAELLIAGLNREISIYISSSVVDFMIEELLFDVGELERFKLSA
;
A
#
# COMPACT_ATOMS: atom_id res chain seq x y z
N MET A 1 12.12 18.95 -27.97
CA MET A 1 11.39 18.09 -28.93
C MET A 1 11.03 18.96 -30.10
N GLU A 2 11.33 18.49 -31.30
CA GLU A 2 10.95 19.15 -32.54
C GLU A 2 9.83 18.36 -33.19
N PHE A 3 8.92 19.07 -33.85
CA PHE A 3 7.90 18.42 -34.65
C PHE A 3 8.54 17.81 -35.90
N LEU A 4 8.05 16.65 -36.33
CA LEU A 4 8.42 16.09 -37.62
C LEU A 4 8.11 17.11 -38.73
N SER A 5 9.00 17.21 -39.71
CA SER A 5 8.81 18.05 -40.89
C SER A 5 7.57 17.61 -41.69
N ASN A 6 7.32 16.30 -41.74
CA ASN A 6 6.14 15.68 -42.34
C ASN A 6 5.55 14.62 -41.39
N PRO A 7 4.24 14.33 -41.46
CA PRO A 7 3.65 13.17 -40.77
C PRO A 7 4.31 11.85 -41.20
N TYR A 8 4.13 10.80 -40.42
CA TYR A 8 4.62 9.47 -40.79
C TYR A 8 3.95 8.97 -42.08
N PRO A 9 4.65 8.12 -42.86
CA PRO A 9 4.05 7.45 -44.03
C PRO A 9 2.86 6.59 -43.65
N ILE A 10 2.96 5.83 -42.55
CA ILE A 10 1.88 5.00 -42.04
C ILE A 10 1.32 5.64 -40.78
N ARG A 11 0.01 5.93 -40.80
CA ARG A 11 -0.68 6.76 -39.81
C ARG A 11 -1.81 5.97 -39.14
N PRO A 12 -1.49 4.98 -38.29
CA PRO A 12 -2.52 4.24 -37.58
C PRO A 12 -3.40 5.17 -36.75
N ARG A 13 -4.71 4.97 -36.83
CA ARG A 13 -5.63 5.59 -35.87
C ARG A 13 -5.61 4.82 -34.55
N PRO A 14 -5.71 5.50 -33.39
CA PRO A 14 -5.88 4.82 -32.10
C PRO A 14 -7.14 3.95 -32.09
N VAL A 15 -7.07 2.83 -31.37
CA VAL A 15 -8.22 1.96 -31.14
C VAL A 15 -8.88 2.29 -29.80
N ASP A 16 -10.20 2.12 -29.69
CA ASP A 16 -10.90 2.33 -28.43
C ASP A 16 -10.43 1.33 -27.35
N GLY A 17 -10.14 1.83 -26.15
CA GLY A 17 -9.54 1.02 -25.07
C GLY A 17 -8.07 0.62 -25.30
N GLU A 18 -7.38 1.17 -26.30
CA GLU A 18 -5.95 0.96 -26.51
C GLU A 18 -5.13 1.73 -25.46
N LEU A 19 -4.11 1.06 -24.91
CA LEU A 19 -3.12 1.69 -24.06
C LEU A 19 -2.32 2.72 -24.87
N PHE A 20 -2.18 3.96 -24.37
CA PHE A 20 -1.40 4.99 -25.07
C PHE A 20 0.03 4.53 -25.42
N LEU A 21 0.72 3.85 -24.50
CA LEU A 21 2.03 3.25 -24.79
C LEU A 21 1.96 2.15 -25.86
N GLY A 22 0.90 1.34 -25.86
CA GLY A 22 0.64 0.35 -26.90
C GLY A 22 0.41 1.00 -28.26
N PHE A 23 -0.32 2.11 -28.32
CA PHE A 23 -0.49 2.93 -29.52
C PHE A 23 0.85 3.46 -30.04
N VAL A 24 1.68 4.03 -29.16
CA VAL A 24 3.02 4.52 -29.53
C VAL A 24 3.89 3.38 -30.08
N LEU A 25 3.80 2.19 -29.47
CA LEU A 25 4.52 0.99 -29.93
C LEU A 25 4.04 0.52 -31.30
N ARG A 26 2.73 0.53 -31.55
CA ARG A 26 2.14 0.18 -32.84
C ARG A 26 2.50 1.19 -33.93
N LEU A 27 2.54 2.48 -33.58
CA LEU A 27 3.03 3.52 -34.49
C LEU A 27 4.50 3.30 -34.87
N ALA A 28 5.34 2.92 -33.90
CA ALA A 28 6.74 2.57 -34.14
C ALA A 28 6.89 1.35 -35.06
N ASP A 29 6.21 0.25 -34.72
CA ASP A 29 6.20 -1.00 -35.49
C ASP A 29 5.82 -0.76 -36.96
N MET A 30 4.69 -0.08 -37.19
CA MET A 30 4.19 0.19 -38.53
C MET A 30 5.07 1.16 -39.35
N ASN A 31 5.99 1.88 -38.71
CA ASN A 31 6.94 2.76 -39.40
C ASN A 31 8.39 2.25 -39.32
N GLY A 32 8.57 0.96 -39.05
CA GLY A 32 9.88 0.30 -39.09
C GLY A 32 10.85 0.77 -37.99
N ARG A 33 10.32 1.10 -36.81
CA ARG A 33 11.11 1.42 -35.61
C ARG A 33 11.05 0.24 -34.65
N GLU A 34 12.19 -0.27 -34.22
CA GLU A 34 12.26 -1.46 -33.36
C GLU A 34 11.99 -1.12 -31.89
N THR A 35 12.48 0.04 -31.45
CA THR A 35 12.38 0.49 -30.07
C THR A 35 11.67 1.84 -29.97
N LEU A 36 11.13 2.13 -28.78
CA LEU A 36 10.59 3.46 -28.47
C LEU A 36 11.66 4.56 -28.58
N ALA A 37 12.92 4.22 -28.29
CA ALA A 37 14.03 5.16 -28.40
C ALA A 37 14.20 5.66 -29.84
N ASP A 38 14.10 4.75 -30.81
CA ASP A 38 14.20 5.10 -32.25
C ASP A 38 13.10 6.07 -32.65
N LEU A 39 11.87 5.85 -32.17
CA LEU A 39 10.76 6.76 -32.40
C LEU A 39 10.97 8.15 -31.76
N PHE A 40 11.55 8.22 -30.55
CA PHE A 40 11.87 9.50 -29.91
C PHE A 40 13.02 10.25 -30.57
N CYS A 41 13.96 9.53 -31.21
CA CYS A 41 15.01 10.14 -32.02
C CYS A 41 14.41 10.93 -33.19
N ASP A 42 13.32 10.45 -33.81
CA ASP A 42 12.62 11.19 -34.87
C ASP A 42 12.10 12.57 -34.39
N PHE A 43 11.72 12.68 -33.11
CA PHE A 43 11.29 13.94 -32.48
C PHE A 43 12.44 14.77 -31.87
N LYS A 44 13.71 14.38 -32.12
CA LYS A 44 14.92 14.94 -31.50
C LYS A 44 14.77 15.11 -29.99
N SER A 45 14.25 14.07 -29.32
CA SER A 45 14.05 14.04 -27.87
C SER A 45 15.01 13.08 -27.20
N LEU A 46 15.81 13.59 -26.25
CA LEU A 46 16.57 12.74 -25.33
C LEU A 46 15.74 12.30 -24.10
N ARG A 47 14.52 12.85 -23.93
CA ARG A 47 13.66 12.52 -22.78
C ARG A 47 12.75 11.35 -23.13
N GLN A 48 13.15 10.15 -22.70
CA GLN A 48 12.44 8.89 -22.99
C GLN A 48 11.44 8.45 -21.90
N SER A 49 11.39 9.12 -20.75
CA SER A 49 10.79 8.49 -19.55
C SER A 49 9.62 9.29 -18.96
N ARG A 50 8.50 8.58 -18.75
CA ARG A 50 7.24 8.93 -18.02
C ARG A 50 6.09 9.55 -18.80
N CYS A 51 6.26 9.88 -20.08
CA CYS A 51 5.20 10.46 -20.91
C CYS A 51 4.00 9.55 -21.22
N PHE A 52 4.04 8.30 -20.76
CA PHE A 52 3.05 7.28 -21.07
C PHE A 52 1.92 7.16 -20.05
N PHE A 53 2.02 7.89 -18.92
CA PHE A 53 0.92 8.02 -17.98
C PHE A 53 -0.03 9.08 -18.49
N VAL A 54 -1.18 8.66 -19.01
CA VAL A 54 -2.25 9.58 -19.40
C VAL A 54 -2.55 10.54 -18.24
N ARG A 55 -2.73 11.83 -18.54
CA ARG A 55 -2.92 12.94 -17.57
C ARG A 55 -1.68 13.42 -16.82
N SER A 56 -0.51 12.80 -17.01
CA SER A 56 0.75 13.37 -16.52
C SER A 56 1.15 14.60 -17.34
N ASP A 57 1.94 15.50 -16.75
CA ASP A 57 2.54 16.63 -17.46
C ASP A 57 3.34 16.17 -18.69
N ASP A 58 4.03 15.03 -18.57
CA ASP A 58 4.82 14.47 -19.66
C ASP A 58 3.94 13.94 -20.80
N PHE A 59 2.76 13.38 -20.50
CA PHE A 59 1.77 13.01 -21.52
C PHE A 59 1.31 14.24 -22.31
N TYR A 60 0.92 15.32 -21.64
CA TYR A 60 0.49 16.55 -22.32
C TYR A 60 1.61 17.18 -23.13
N ARG A 61 2.87 17.04 -22.69
CA ARG A 61 4.04 17.50 -23.45
C ARG A 61 4.25 16.69 -24.73
N VAL A 62 4.12 15.36 -24.72
CA VAL A 62 4.40 14.54 -25.91
C VAL A 62 3.22 14.44 -26.88
N LEU A 63 1.99 14.63 -26.40
CA LEU A 63 0.77 14.44 -27.17
C LEU A 63 0.76 15.20 -28.52
N PRO A 64 1.18 16.47 -28.62
CA PRO A 64 1.19 17.20 -29.89
C PRO A 64 2.09 16.59 -30.96
N TYR A 65 3.19 15.96 -30.56
CA TYR A 65 4.13 15.32 -31.48
C TYR A 65 3.49 14.11 -32.14
N PHE A 66 2.83 13.26 -31.36
CA PHE A 66 2.10 12.10 -31.87
C PHE A 66 0.86 12.50 -32.68
N ALA A 67 0.15 13.55 -32.26
CA ALA A 67 -0.98 14.09 -33.02
C ALA A 67 -0.56 14.56 -34.42
N LYS A 68 0.55 15.31 -34.51
CA LYS A 68 1.12 15.72 -35.79
C LYS A 68 1.63 14.52 -36.60
N ALA A 69 2.26 13.55 -35.95
CA ALA A 69 2.83 12.37 -36.61
C ALA A 69 1.79 11.52 -37.35
N ILE A 70 0.54 11.47 -36.86
CA ILE A 70 -0.56 10.74 -37.50
C ILE A 70 -1.61 11.64 -38.17
N ASP A 71 -1.35 12.95 -38.24
CA ASP A 71 -2.24 13.93 -38.84
C ASP A 71 -3.67 13.89 -38.24
N ILE A 72 -3.74 14.20 -36.94
CA ILE A 72 -4.99 14.39 -36.18
C ILE A 72 -4.85 15.58 -35.24
N SER A 73 -5.97 16.18 -34.85
CA SER A 73 -5.96 17.22 -33.81
C SER A 73 -5.52 16.63 -32.46
N CYS A 74 -4.80 17.41 -31.65
CA CYS A 74 -4.43 17.02 -30.29
C CYS A 74 -5.67 16.69 -29.43
N THR A 75 -6.75 17.45 -29.64
CA THR A 75 -8.02 17.28 -28.94
C THR A 75 -8.66 15.94 -29.24
N ASP A 76 -8.65 15.50 -30.50
CA ASP A 76 -9.24 14.23 -30.88
C ASP A 76 -8.37 13.05 -30.44
N LEU A 77 -7.04 13.15 -30.59
CA LEU A 77 -6.13 12.13 -30.06
C LEU A 77 -6.29 11.96 -28.55
N ARG A 78 -6.45 13.06 -27.82
CA ARG A 78 -6.68 13.05 -26.37
C ARG A 78 -7.95 12.28 -25.99
N LYS A 79 -9.04 12.38 -26.76
CA LYS A 79 -10.32 11.74 -26.44
C LYS A 79 -10.20 10.22 -26.33
N TYR A 80 -9.39 9.58 -27.20
CA TYR A 80 -9.18 8.13 -27.17
C TYR A 80 -8.60 7.64 -25.84
N PHE A 81 -7.62 8.37 -25.29
CA PHE A 81 -6.90 7.93 -24.11
C PHE A 81 -7.46 8.46 -22.79
N MET A 82 -8.34 9.48 -22.83
CA MET A 82 -8.93 10.08 -21.63
C MET A 82 -10.20 9.38 -21.11
N ARG A 83 -10.74 8.40 -21.84
CA ARG A 83 -11.97 7.67 -21.50
C ARG A 83 -11.88 6.90 -20.18
N ASP A 84 -10.69 6.48 -19.79
CA ASP A 84 -10.40 5.74 -18.55
C ASP A 84 -10.48 6.59 -17.26
N GLY A 85 -11.28 7.65 -17.28
CA GLY A 85 -11.28 8.68 -16.24
C GLY A 85 -11.75 8.22 -14.87
N LEU A 86 -12.62 7.23 -14.84
CA LEU A 86 -13.20 6.61 -13.64
C LEU A 86 -12.13 6.17 -12.64
N LEU A 87 -11.03 5.61 -13.16
CA LEU A 87 -10.02 4.99 -12.31
C LEU A 87 -8.99 5.96 -11.77
N HIS A 88 -8.88 7.18 -12.28
CA HIS A 88 -7.96 8.17 -11.70
C HIS A 88 -8.43 8.70 -10.34
N GLU A 89 -9.75 8.78 -10.13
CA GLU A 89 -10.34 9.25 -8.87
C GLU A 89 -10.33 8.13 -7.82
N VAL A 90 -10.74 6.91 -8.20
CA VAL A 90 -10.79 5.75 -7.29
C VAL A 90 -9.46 5.02 -7.13
N ALA A 91 -8.81 4.67 -8.23
CA ALA A 91 -7.43 4.20 -8.18
C ALA A 91 -6.54 5.44 -8.17
N SER A 92 -6.40 6.04 -6.98
CA SER A 92 -5.24 6.91 -6.71
C SER A 92 -3.99 6.30 -7.36
N ASN A 93 -3.03 7.13 -7.80
CA ASN A 93 -1.77 6.71 -8.46
C ASN A 93 -1.13 5.43 -7.87
N THR A 94 -1.40 5.14 -6.61
CA THR A 94 -1.22 3.91 -5.84
C THR A 94 -1.60 2.56 -6.48
N PHE A 95 -2.57 2.43 -7.38
CA PHE A 95 -2.97 1.08 -7.87
C PHE A 95 -2.93 0.89 -9.38
N TYR A 96 -2.25 1.82 -10.06
CA TYR A 96 -1.69 1.52 -11.37
C TYR A 96 -0.48 0.61 -11.19
N ARG A 97 -0.18 -0.21 -12.20
CA ARG A 97 1.17 -0.73 -12.38
C ARG A 97 2.07 0.49 -12.68
N THR A 98 2.53 1.19 -11.63
CA THR A 98 3.02 2.60 -11.60
C THR A 98 4.34 2.89 -12.29
N LYS A 99 4.98 1.88 -12.87
CA LYS A 99 6.09 2.11 -13.77
C LYS A 99 5.65 1.57 -15.12
N ILE A 100 6.11 2.23 -16.18
CA ILE A 100 6.25 1.66 -17.52
C ILE A 100 7.19 0.45 -17.39
N GLY A 101 6.71 -0.56 -16.69
CA GLY A 101 7.46 -1.69 -16.21
C GLY A 101 7.43 -2.73 -17.30
N LYS A 102 7.22 -3.98 -16.92
CA LYS A 102 7.05 -5.06 -17.88
C LYS A 102 5.66 -4.91 -18.51
N PRO A 103 5.52 -5.07 -19.83
CA PRO A 103 4.21 -5.10 -20.46
C PRO A 103 3.40 -6.25 -19.85
N VAL A 104 2.12 -6.00 -19.64
CA VAL A 104 1.16 -7.00 -19.16
C VAL A 104 0.11 -7.16 -20.24
N PHE A 105 -0.07 -8.38 -20.74
CA PHE A 105 -0.91 -8.61 -21.91
C PHE A 105 -1.45 -10.03 -22.01
N CYS A 106 -2.52 -10.19 -22.79
CA CYS A 106 -2.96 -11.50 -23.28
C CYS A 106 -2.30 -11.77 -24.64
N PRO A 107 -1.60 -12.90 -24.82
CA PRO A 107 -0.93 -13.23 -26.08
C PRO A 107 -1.93 -13.39 -27.24
N HIS A 108 -3.11 -13.96 -26.99
CA HIS A 108 -4.14 -14.14 -28.02
C HIS A 108 -4.78 -12.82 -28.43
N CYS A 109 -5.18 -11.96 -27.48
CA CYS A 109 -5.69 -10.63 -27.81
C CYS A 109 -4.69 -9.80 -28.62
N ILE A 110 -3.40 -9.84 -28.27
CA ILE A 110 -2.36 -9.14 -29.04
C ILE A 110 -2.23 -9.74 -30.44
N ALA A 111 -2.18 -11.08 -30.57
CA ALA A 111 -2.08 -11.74 -31.87
C ALA A 111 -3.28 -11.45 -32.79
N GLU A 112 -4.49 -11.37 -32.22
CA GLU A 112 -5.73 -11.14 -32.96
C GLU A 112 -5.91 -9.66 -33.36
N HIS A 113 -5.61 -8.73 -32.45
CA HIS A 113 -5.98 -7.33 -32.62
C HIS A 113 -4.78 -6.40 -32.87
N GLY A 114 -3.57 -6.83 -32.55
CA GLY A 114 -2.34 -6.06 -32.74
C GLY A 114 -2.15 -4.88 -31.77
N TYR A 115 -2.87 -4.83 -30.65
CA TYR A 115 -2.72 -3.76 -29.65
C TYR A 115 -2.89 -4.25 -28.20
N ILE A 116 -2.43 -3.42 -27.25
CA ILE A 116 -2.50 -3.69 -25.81
C ILE A 116 -3.66 -2.89 -25.20
N LYS A 117 -4.54 -3.56 -24.44
CA LYS A 117 -5.67 -2.89 -23.77
C LYS A 117 -5.20 -2.02 -22.61
N SER A 118 -5.73 -0.80 -22.48
CA SER A 118 -5.38 0.15 -21.41
C SER A 118 -5.68 -0.40 -20.02
N LYS A 119 -6.80 -1.10 -19.86
CA LYS A 119 -7.27 -1.63 -18.58
C LYS A 119 -6.33 -2.65 -17.92
N TRP A 120 -5.46 -3.29 -18.69
CA TRP A 120 -4.48 -4.23 -18.13
C TRP A 120 -3.39 -3.55 -17.28
N LEU A 121 -3.34 -2.22 -17.28
CA LEU A 121 -2.51 -1.46 -16.33
C LEU A 121 -3.07 -1.44 -14.91
N TYR A 122 -4.35 -1.74 -14.71
CA TYR A 122 -4.94 -1.75 -13.37
C TYR A 122 -4.49 -2.99 -12.60
N MET A 123 -4.09 -2.79 -11.34
CA MET A 123 -3.63 -3.91 -10.51
C MET A 123 -4.71 -4.93 -10.22
N HIS A 124 -6.01 -4.58 -10.28
CA HIS A 124 -7.07 -5.58 -10.08
C HIS A 124 -7.29 -6.45 -11.32
N ILE A 125 -6.86 -6.04 -12.52
CA ILE A 125 -7.02 -6.83 -13.73
C ILE A 125 -5.77 -7.70 -13.93
N ASN A 126 -5.94 -9.01 -13.76
CA ASN A 126 -4.88 -10.00 -13.93
C ASN A 126 -5.24 -11.08 -14.95
N HIS A 127 -6.49 -11.10 -15.42
CA HIS A 127 -6.95 -12.06 -16.41
C HIS A 127 -7.49 -11.33 -17.64
N CYS A 128 -7.49 -12.04 -18.76
CA CYS A 128 -8.18 -11.64 -19.97
C CYS A 128 -9.62 -12.14 -19.89
N GLU A 129 -10.57 -11.22 -20.00
CA GLU A 129 -12.00 -11.54 -20.02
C GLU A 129 -12.48 -12.21 -21.31
N VAL A 130 -11.72 -12.10 -22.40
CA VAL A 130 -12.08 -12.65 -23.71
C VAL A 130 -11.57 -14.08 -23.85
N HIS A 131 -10.30 -14.28 -23.52
CA HIS A 131 -9.63 -15.58 -23.68
C HIS A 131 -9.55 -16.38 -22.38
N GLU A 132 -10.11 -15.86 -21.28
CA GLU A 132 -10.15 -16.50 -19.96
C GLU A 132 -8.78 -17.07 -19.56
N CYS A 133 -7.74 -16.24 -19.63
CA CYS A 133 -6.38 -16.65 -19.32
C CYS A 133 -5.68 -15.59 -18.47
N LYS A 134 -4.66 -16.00 -17.72
CA LYS A 134 -3.86 -15.05 -16.95
C LYS A 134 -3.05 -14.14 -17.88
N LEU A 135 -2.98 -12.86 -17.55
CA LEU A 135 -2.15 -11.90 -18.29
C LEU A 135 -0.66 -12.20 -18.05
N LEU A 136 0.10 -12.12 -19.12
CA LEU A 136 1.52 -12.44 -19.16
C LEU A 136 2.36 -11.18 -19.08
N HIS A 137 3.53 -11.32 -18.46
CA HIS A 137 4.62 -10.33 -18.48
C HIS A 137 5.97 -10.95 -18.83
N ALA A 138 6.00 -12.28 -18.97
CA ALA A 138 7.13 -13.10 -19.34
C ALA A 138 6.65 -14.16 -20.33
N CYS A 139 7.56 -14.62 -21.19
CA CYS A 139 7.26 -15.65 -22.17
C CYS A 139 7.11 -17.02 -21.49
N LEU A 140 6.04 -17.75 -21.79
CA LEU A 140 5.85 -19.11 -21.26
C LEU A 140 6.84 -20.14 -21.84
N VAL A 141 7.49 -19.83 -22.97
CA VAL A 141 8.43 -20.74 -23.64
C VAL A 141 9.86 -20.55 -23.13
N CYS A 142 10.36 -19.30 -23.11
CA CYS A 142 11.75 -19.03 -22.70
C CYS A 142 11.90 -18.43 -21.30
N GLY A 143 10.80 -18.13 -20.60
CA GLY A 143 10.81 -17.50 -19.27
C GLY A 143 11.26 -16.03 -19.25
N ALA A 144 11.74 -15.50 -20.37
CA ALA A 144 12.25 -14.13 -20.43
C ALA A 144 11.15 -13.10 -20.23
N GLU A 145 11.47 -12.07 -19.47
CA GLU A 145 10.58 -10.94 -19.26
C GLU A 145 10.45 -10.11 -20.53
N GLN A 146 9.23 -9.65 -20.80
CA GLN A 146 8.94 -8.92 -22.01
C GLN A 146 9.35 -7.44 -21.89
N LYS A 147 9.71 -6.85 -23.02
CA LYS A 147 10.16 -5.46 -23.13
C LYS A 147 9.21 -4.66 -24.02
N TRP A 148 9.18 -3.34 -23.84
CA TRP A 148 8.43 -2.41 -24.70
C TRP A 148 9.18 -2.17 -26.02
N GLU A 149 9.20 -3.20 -26.86
CA GLU A 149 9.81 -3.21 -28.20
C GLU A 149 8.74 -3.60 -29.23
N SER A 150 8.82 -3.10 -30.46
CA SER A 150 7.77 -3.26 -31.47
C SER A 150 7.41 -4.72 -31.75
N ASN A 151 8.42 -5.60 -31.70
CA ASN A 151 8.25 -7.06 -31.82
C ASN A 151 7.29 -7.66 -30.79
N LEU A 152 7.08 -7.02 -29.62
CA LEU A 152 6.12 -7.42 -28.59
C LEU A 152 4.70 -7.57 -29.15
N LEU A 153 4.33 -6.82 -30.19
CA LEU A 153 2.98 -6.90 -30.77
C LEU A 153 2.74 -8.18 -31.56
N HIS A 154 3.81 -8.95 -31.86
CA HIS A 154 3.74 -10.12 -32.74
C HIS A 154 4.31 -11.38 -32.09
N ARG A 155 5.36 -11.23 -31.28
CA ARG A 155 6.18 -12.34 -30.78
C ARG A 155 6.93 -11.98 -29.51
N CYS A 156 7.53 -12.99 -28.89
CA CYS A 156 8.44 -12.79 -27.79
C CYS A 156 9.64 -11.91 -28.16
N THR A 157 9.93 -10.90 -27.35
CA THR A 157 11.06 -9.98 -27.54
C THR A 157 12.44 -10.64 -27.29
N ASN A 158 12.47 -11.92 -26.92
CA ASN A 158 13.71 -12.66 -26.65
C ASN A 158 13.87 -13.89 -27.56
N CYS A 159 12.93 -14.84 -27.54
CA CYS A 159 13.04 -16.07 -28.34
C CYS A 159 12.29 -16.00 -29.68
N ALA A 160 11.69 -14.86 -30.03
CA ALA A 160 10.94 -14.63 -31.27
C ALA A 160 9.74 -15.57 -31.51
N LYS A 161 9.33 -16.39 -30.54
CA LYS A 161 8.13 -17.24 -30.64
C LYS A 161 6.89 -16.38 -30.88
N PRO A 162 6.10 -16.61 -31.95
CA PRO A 162 4.86 -15.87 -32.19
C PRO A 162 3.84 -16.06 -31.08
N TRP A 163 3.10 -15.00 -30.73
CA TRP A 163 2.09 -15.09 -29.67
C TRP A 163 0.90 -15.96 -30.03
N ALA A 164 0.56 -16.05 -31.32
CA ALA A 164 -0.47 -16.96 -31.83
C ALA A 164 -0.19 -18.44 -31.51
N ASP A 165 1.08 -18.82 -31.37
CA ASP A 165 1.50 -20.19 -31.10
C ASP A 165 1.66 -20.49 -29.61
N VAL A 166 1.51 -19.50 -28.73
CA VAL A 166 1.69 -19.70 -27.30
C VAL A 166 0.42 -20.33 -26.73
N ALA A 167 0.53 -21.57 -26.28
CA ALA A 167 -0.54 -22.23 -25.54
C ALA A 167 -0.70 -21.56 -24.16
N VAL A 168 -1.86 -20.97 -23.90
CA VAL A 168 -2.23 -20.47 -22.58
C VAL A 168 -3.08 -21.48 -21.84
N VAL A 169 -2.99 -21.45 -20.50
CA VAL A 169 -3.91 -22.20 -19.65
C VAL A 169 -5.17 -21.37 -19.48
N HIS A 170 -6.32 -21.94 -19.86
CA HIS A 170 -7.61 -21.36 -19.56
C HIS A 170 -7.89 -21.44 -18.06
N VAL A 171 -8.21 -20.31 -17.47
CA VAL A 171 -8.51 -20.13 -16.05
C VAL A 171 -9.73 -19.21 -15.97
N ALA A 172 -10.76 -19.68 -15.28
CA ALA A 172 -11.94 -18.87 -15.03
C ALA A 172 -11.56 -17.55 -14.34
N LEU A 173 -12.26 -16.48 -14.68
CA LEU A 173 -12.05 -15.18 -14.04
C LEU A 173 -12.22 -15.30 -12.52
N PRO A 174 -11.38 -14.62 -11.71
CA PRO A 174 -11.60 -14.54 -10.28
C PRO A 174 -12.97 -13.97 -9.93
N ALA A 175 -13.57 -14.39 -8.82
CA ALA A 175 -14.91 -13.96 -8.40
C ALA A 175 -15.08 -12.43 -8.36
N TYR A 176 -14.03 -11.70 -7.98
CA TYR A 176 -14.05 -10.24 -7.94
C TYR A 176 -14.07 -9.61 -9.35
N GLU A 177 -13.35 -10.17 -10.33
CA GLU A 177 -13.39 -9.70 -11.73
C GLU A 177 -14.75 -10.03 -12.37
N GLN A 178 -15.32 -11.21 -12.07
CA GLN A 178 -16.68 -11.56 -12.50
C GLN A 178 -17.74 -10.62 -11.93
N THR A 179 -17.55 -10.17 -10.68
CA THR A 179 -18.44 -9.22 -10.02
C THR A 179 -18.37 -7.85 -10.68
N LEU A 180 -17.15 -7.36 -10.94
CA LEU A 180 -16.91 -6.09 -11.65
C LEU A 180 -17.53 -6.08 -13.05
N ALA A 181 -17.41 -7.19 -13.80
CA ALA A 181 -17.95 -7.30 -15.16
C ALA A 181 -19.48 -7.14 -15.25
N LYS A 182 -20.21 -7.28 -14.14
CA LYS A 182 -21.68 -7.16 -14.07
C LYS A 182 -22.14 -5.78 -13.59
N MET A 183 -21.23 -4.92 -13.15
CA MET A 183 -21.54 -3.61 -12.57
C MET A 183 -21.63 -2.54 -13.65
N ASN A 184 -22.47 -1.54 -13.43
CA ASN A 184 -22.37 -0.30 -14.19
C ASN A 184 -21.20 0.56 -13.66
N THR A 185 -20.84 1.59 -14.41
CA THR A 185 -19.71 2.48 -14.11
C THR A 185 -19.69 3.05 -12.69
N SER A 186 -20.83 3.51 -12.16
CA SER A 186 -20.89 4.08 -10.80
C SER A 186 -20.79 3.00 -9.71
N GLN A 187 -21.36 1.82 -9.95
CA GLN A 187 -21.22 0.69 -9.04
C GLN A 187 -19.81 0.14 -9.02
N GLU A 188 -19.20 0.02 -10.20
CA GLU A 188 -17.82 -0.42 -10.37
C GLU A 188 -16.86 0.48 -9.60
N GLU A 189 -17.03 1.80 -9.73
CA GLU A 189 -16.25 2.81 -9.04
C GLU A 189 -16.30 2.63 -7.51
N ALA A 190 -17.51 2.60 -6.95
CA ALA A 190 -17.71 2.40 -5.51
C ALA A 190 -17.15 1.05 -5.05
N HIS A 191 -17.38 -0.04 -5.80
CA HIS A 191 -16.86 -1.36 -5.45
C HIS A 191 -15.33 -1.39 -5.45
N LEU A 192 -14.69 -0.77 -6.44
CA LEU A 192 -13.25 -0.70 -6.55
C LEU A 192 -12.63 0.09 -5.40
N GLU A 193 -13.21 1.22 -4.99
CA GLU A 193 -12.70 2.01 -3.85
C GLU A 193 -12.59 1.14 -2.59
N HIS A 194 -13.64 0.35 -2.32
CA HIS A 194 -13.67 -0.58 -1.20
C HIS A 194 -12.74 -1.77 -1.41
N LEU A 195 -12.71 -2.36 -2.61
CA LEU A 195 -11.83 -3.49 -2.90
C LEU A 195 -10.37 -3.09 -2.70
N TYR A 196 -9.98 -1.89 -3.15
CA TYR A 196 -8.66 -1.31 -2.91
C TYR A 196 -8.41 -0.95 -1.44
N HIS A 197 -9.46 -0.70 -0.65
CA HIS A 197 -9.34 -0.59 0.80
C HIS A 197 -8.99 -1.95 1.43
N TYR A 198 -9.69 -3.02 1.04
CA TYR A 198 -9.46 -4.38 1.56
C TYR A 198 -8.17 -5.04 1.03
N VAL A 199 -7.70 -4.66 -0.15
CA VAL A 199 -6.43 -5.18 -0.68
C VAL A 199 -5.25 -4.79 0.21
N LYS A 200 -5.35 -3.68 0.95
CA LYS A 200 -4.32 -3.26 1.90
C LYS A 200 -4.14 -4.26 3.03
N PHE A 201 -5.24 -4.75 3.57
CA PHE A 201 -5.28 -5.79 4.61
C PHE A 201 -4.73 -7.10 4.05
N SER A 202 -5.10 -7.43 2.82
CA SER A 202 -4.65 -8.64 2.14
C SER A 202 -3.12 -8.63 1.90
N MET A 203 -2.58 -7.48 1.47
CA MET A 203 -1.15 -7.34 1.15
C MET A 203 -0.27 -7.15 2.39
N ARG A 204 -0.80 -6.52 3.45
CA ARG A 204 -0.10 -6.25 4.70
C ARG A 204 -0.92 -6.74 5.90
N PRO A 205 -1.09 -8.06 6.05
CA PRO A 205 -1.95 -8.61 7.09
C PRO A 205 -1.49 -8.27 8.52
N PHE A 206 -0.23 -7.91 8.72
CA PHE A 206 0.37 -7.69 10.04
C PHE A 206 0.82 -6.24 10.29
N ASP A 207 0.30 -5.29 9.53
CA ASP A 207 0.40 -3.87 9.90
C ASP A 207 -0.53 -3.54 11.05
N ALA A 208 -0.12 -2.61 11.92
CA ALA A 208 -0.95 -2.15 13.02
C ALA A 208 -1.88 -1.00 12.60
N THR A 209 -1.49 -0.19 11.61
CA THR A 209 -2.32 0.88 11.02
C THR A 209 -2.39 0.78 9.50
N TYR A 210 -3.58 1.00 8.94
CA TYR A 210 -3.86 0.95 7.52
C TYR A 210 -4.07 2.34 6.94
N ASP A 211 -2.99 3.10 6.77
CA ASP A 211 -3.08 4.39 6.10
C ASP A 211 -3.43 4.26 4.61
N LYS A 212 -3.88 5.36 4.02
CA LYS A 212 -3.93 5.48 2.56
C LYS A 212 -2.52 5.25 2.03
N TYR A 213 -2.29 4.14 1.33
CA TYR A 213 -1.06 3.94 0.58
C TYR A 213 -0.79 5.20 -0.24
N HIS A 214 0.34 5.85 0.01
CA HIS A 214 0.73 7.04 -0.76
C HIS A 214 1.42 6.67 -2.07
N LYS A 215 1.83 5.40 -2.23
CA LYS A 215 2.51 4.88 -3.41
C LYS A 215 2.18 3.42 -3.65
N ALA A 216 2.20 3.05 -4.92
CA ALA A 216 1.90 1.71 -5.38
C ALA A 216 2.90 0.67 -4.91
N ILE A 217 2.43 -0.57 -4.85
CA ILE A 217 3.30 -1.74 -4.74
C ILE A 217 3.97 -1.91 -6.10
N GLU A 218 5.21 -1.44 -6.18
CA GLU A 218 6.00 -1.64 -7.38
C GLU A 218 6.40 -3.12 -7.49
N HIS A 219 6.44 -3.64 -8.72
CA HIS A 219 6.95 -4.97 -9.06
C HIS A 219 6.11 -6.18 -8.64
N LEU A 220 4.92 -6.00 -8.07
CA LEU A 220 3.99 -7.10 -7.86
C LEU A 220 3.31 -7.47 -9.20
N GLN A 221 3.81 -8.53 -9.84
CA GLN A 221 3.34 -8.96 -11.17
C GLN A 221 1.96 -9.60 -11.10
N ASP A 222 1.74 -10.46 -10.11
CA ASP A 222 0.48 -11.13 -9.85
C ASP A 222 -0.11 -10.64 -8.54
N THR A 223 -1.28 -10.04 -8.63
CA THR A 223 -2.01 -9.51 -7.48
C THR A 223 -3.31 -10.28 -7.23
N SER A 224 -3.65 -11.29 -8.04
CA SER A 224 -4.95 -11.95 -8.04
C SER A 224 -5.32 -12.49 -6.66
N LYS A 225 -4.39 -13.16 -5.98
CA LYS A 225 -4.62 -13.71 -4.63
C LYS A 225 -4.98 -12.64 -3.60
N TYR A 226 -4.40 -11.44 -3.72
CA TYR A 226 -4.71 -10.34 -2.80
C TYR A 226 -6.07 -9.72 -3.10
N PHE A 227 -6.43 -9.55 -4.37
CA PHE A 227 -7.75 -9.03 -4.75
C PHE A 227 -8.86 -10.04 -4.46
N GLU A 228 -8.60 -11.33 -4.65
CA GLU A 228 -9.52 -12.40 -4.28
C GLU A 228 -9.77 -12.42 -2.77
N TYR A 229 -8.71 -12.41 -1.96
CA TYR A 229 -8.87 -12.32 -0.51
C TYR A 229 -9.51 -10.99 -0.06
N ALA A 230 -9.19 -9.88 -0.72
CA ALA A 230 -9.82 -8.58 -0.45
C ALA A 230 -11.31 -8.60 -0.74
N HIS A 231 -11.72 -9.27 -1.82
CA HIS A 231 -13.13 -9.45 -2.16
C HIS A 231 -13.84 -10.32 -1.12
N LEU A 232 -13.21 -11.38 -0.62
CA LEU A 232 -13.74 -12.17 0.50
C LEU A 232 -13.86 -11.34 1.77
N LEU A 233 -12.85 -10.52 2.12
CA LEU A 233 -12.92 -9.58 3.24
C LEU A 233 -14.05 -8.57 3.07
N ALA A 234 -14.30 -8.09 1.85
CA ALA A 234 -15.36 -7.11 1.59
C ALA A 234 -16.75 -7.74 1.68
N THR A 235 -16.91 -8.99 1.22
CA THR A 235 -18.21 -9.63 1.05
C THR A 235 -18.63 -10.54 2.20
N LEU A 236 -17.69 -11.12 2.96
CA LEU A 236 -18.00 -12.17 3.94
C LEU A 236 -17.59 -11.77 5.36
N ASP A 237 -18.58 -11.64 6.26
CA ASP A 237 -18.33 -11.18 7.63
C ASP A 237 -17.47 -12.15 8.45
N PHE A 238 -17.71 -13.46 8.31
CA PHE A 238 -16.94 -14.47 9.02
C PHE A 238 -15.45 -14.44 8.61
N VAL A 239 -15.12 -14.07 7.37
CA VAL A 239 -13.74 -13.93 6.89
C VAL A 239 -13.04 -12.76 7.59
N ARG A 240 -13.74 -11.62 7.75
CA ARG A 240 -13.21 -10.48 8.52
C ARG A 240 -12.97 -10.86 9.98
N GLN A 241 -13.92 -11.56 10.60
CA GLN A 241 -13.78 -12.02 11.99
C GLN A 241 -12.62 -12.99 12.15
N ASP A 242 -12.46 -13.95 11.23
CA ASP A 242 -11.33 -14.89 11.28
C ASP A 242 -9.99 -14.19 11.03
N TYR A 243 -9.95 -13.26 10.07
CA TYR A 243 -8.78 -12.41 9.83
C TYR A 243 -8.36 -11.61 11.07
N ALA A 244 -9.32 -10.95 11.75
CA ALA A 244 -9.05 -10.21 12.98
C ALA A 244 -8.52 -11.15 14.09
N LYS A 245 -9.15 -12.33 14.27
CA LYS A 245 -8.67 -13.36 15.22
C LYS A 245 -7.26 -13.83 14.88
N HIS A 246 -6.98 -14.09 13.60
CA HIS A 246 -5.66 -14.52 13.12
C HIS A 246 -4.60 -13.46 13.41
N ARG A 247 -4.86 -12.20 13.06
CA ARG A 247 -3.96 -11.07 13.35
C ARG A 247 -3.68 -10.93 14.83
N LYS A 248 -4.72 -10.98 15.64
CA LYS A 248 -4.60 -10.92 17.10
C LYS A 248 -3.72 -12.04 17.65
N ARG A 249 -3.96 -13.29 17.24
CA ARG A 249 -3.11 -14.43 17.62
C ARG A 249 -1.65 -14.22 17.19
N ARG A 250 -1.43 -13.73 15.97
CA ARG A 250 -0.09 -13.47 15.44
C ARG A 250 0.63 -12.39 16.25
N PHE A 251 -0.04 -11.28 16.53
CA PHE A 251 0.52 -10.18 17.33
C PHE A 251 0.84 -10.61 18.76
N ILE A 252 -0.04 -11.36 19.42
CA ILE A 252 0.25 -11.90 20.77
C ILE A 252 1.48 -12.81 20.72
N LYS A 253 1.60 -13.66 19.69
CA LYS A 253 2.74 -14.57 19.52
C LYS A 253 4.04 -13.80 19.27
N ASP A 254 4.03 -12.88 18.31
CA ASP A 254 5.23 -12.17 17.86
C ASP A 254 5.70 -11.14 18.91
N LEU A 255 4.76 -10.49 19.61
CA LEU A 255 5.04 -9.44 20.59
C LEU A 255 5.14 -9.97 22.04
N ARG A 256 4.87 -11.26 22.25
CA ARG A 256 4.95 -11.99 23.54
C ARG A 256 4.23 -11.30 24.71
N SER A 257 3.14 -10.57 24.44
CA SER A 257 2.40 -9.86 25.48
C SER A 257 0.89 -10.05 25.35
N LYS A 258 0.28 -10.54 26.45
CA LYS A 258 -1.17 -10.74 26.57
C LYS A 258 -1.93 -9.43 26.82
N SER A 259 -1.28 -8.41 27.39
CA SER A 259 -1.90 -7.10 27.68
C SER A 259 -2.21 -6.30 26.41
N ILE A 260 -1.68 -6.72 25.26
CA ILE A 260 -1.96 -6.09 23.96
C ILE A 260 -3.40 -6.32 23.50
N ASN A 261 -4.13 -7.29 24.07
CA ASN A 261 -5.51 -7.59 23.65
C ASN A 261 -6.42 -6.36 23.54
N LYS A 262 -6.35 -5.43 24.50
CA LYS A 262 -7.15 -4.20 24.50
C LYS A 262 -6.64 -3.18 23.47
N LEU A 263 -5.33 -3.09 23.29
CA LEU A 263 -4.70 -2.24 22.26
C LEU A 263 -5.08 -2.71 20.85
N LEU A 264 -5.10 -4.01 20.60
CA LEU A 264 -5.45 -4.58 19.29
C LEU A 264 -6.92 -4.37 18.94
N THR A 265 -7.83 -4.48 19.91
CA THR A 265 -9.25 -4.20 19.67
C THR A 265 -9.46 -2.79 19.10
N ASN A 266 -8.71 -1.79 19.59
CA ASN A 266 -8.79 -0.42 19.08
C ASN A 266 -8.18 -0.27 17.68
N LEU A 267 -7.18 -1.08 17.35
CA LEU A 267 -6.53 -1.09 16.02
C LEU A 267 -7.32 -1.88 14.98
N ASP A 268 -8.21 -2.79 15.39
CA ASP A 268 -9.10 -3.54 14.51
C ASP A 268 -10.41 -2.79 14.22
N ALA A 269 -10.72 -1.73 14.97
CA ALA A 269 -11.91 -0.90 14.72
C ALA A 269 -12.04 -0.39 13.26
N PRO A 270 -10.96 0.06 12.58
CA PRO A 270 -11.02 0.44 11.17
C PRO A 270 -11.43 -0.69 10.22
N LEU A 271 -11.03 -1.94 10.50
CA LEU A 271 -11.45 -3.10 9.68
C LEU A 271 -12.97 -3.30 9.73
N HIS A 272 -13.57 -3.08 10.89
CA HIS A 272 -15.02 -3.16 11.07
C HIS A 272 -15.75 -1.92 10.57
N ALA A 273 -15.14 -0.73 10.71
CA ALA A 273 -15.71 0.54 10.23
C ALA A 273 -15.69 0.66 8.69
N ALA A 274 -14.79 -0.04 8.01
CA ALA A 274 -14.75 -0.13 6.55
C ALA A 274 -15.91 -0.96 5.96
N ASN A 275 -16.76 -1.53 6.80
CA ASN A 275 -17.99 -2.20 6.39
C ASN A 275 -19.13 -1.18 6.37
N ASP A 276 -19.42 -0.67 5.19
CA ASP A 276 -20.53 0.25 4.98
C ASP A 276 -21.82 -0.52 4.58
N GLN A 277 -22.94 0.20 4.47
CA GLN A 277 -24.21 -0.38 4.03
C GLN A 277 -24.16 -0.89 2.58
N TYR A 278 -23.17 -0.51 1.78
CA TYR A 278 -23.08 -0.83 0.36
C TYR A 278 -22.86 -2.33 0.10
N PHE A 279 -21.91 -2.95 0.80
CA PHE A 279 -21.66 -4.40 0.64
C PHE A 279 -22.77 -5.27 1.22
N SER A 280 -23.43 -4.80 2.28
CA SER A 280 -24.59 -5.49 2.86
C SER A 280 -25.74 -5.64 1.86
N ARG A 281 -25.86 -4.71 0.89
CA ARG A 281 -26.87 -4.79 -0.19
C ARG A 281 -26.49 -5.77 -1.29
N LEU A 282 -25.19 -5.85 -1.64
CA LEU A 282 -24.68 -6.76 -2.67
C LEU A 282 -24.64 -8.23 -2.22
N THR A 283 -24.62 -8.49 -0.91
CA THR A 283 -24.43 -9.82 -0.32
C THR A 283 -25.73 -10.57 -0.01
N THR A 284 -26.87 -10.11 -0.52
CA THR A 284 -28.22 -10.59 -0.17
C THR A 284 -28.53 -12.06 -0.52
N ALA A 285 -27.58 -12.88 -0.99
CA ALA A 285 -27.87 -14.24 -1.44
C ALA A 285 -26.84 -15.34 -1.11
N VAL A 286 -25.71 -15.07 -0.45
CA VAL A 286 -24.76 -16.16 -0.12
C VAL A 286 -25.20 -16.84 1.18
N SER A 287 -26.05 -17.86 1.01
CA SER A 287 -26.53 -18.74 2.07
C SER A 287 -25.36 -19.28 2.91
N SER A 288 -25.46 -19.12 4.23
CA SER A 288 -24.55 -19.58 5.28
C SER A 288 -24.29 -21.10 5.34
N LYS A 289 -24.70 -21.87 4.33
CA LYS A 289 -24.65 -23.34 4.31
C LYS A 289 -23.43 -23.95 3.61
N GLN A 290 -22.58 -23.15 2.99
CA GLN A 290 -21.24 -23.58 2.61
C GLN A 290 -20.25 -22.98 3.61
N HIS A 291 -19.32 -23.77 4.15
CA HIS A 291 -17.89 -23.43 4.32
C HIS A 291 -17.23 -24.28 5.42
N SER A 292 -16.79 -25.47 5.03
CA SER A 292 -15.65 -26.15 5.63
C SER A 292 -14.32 -25.78 4.94
N VAL A 293 -14.36 -24.93 3.90
CA VAL A 293 -13.16 -24.53 3.17
C VAL A 293 -12.38 -23.54 4.02
N LYS A 294 -11.21 -23.99 4.49
CA LYS A 294 -10.24 -23.15 5.19
C LYS A 294 -9.74 -22.07 4.22
N ILE A 295 -10.10 -20.81 4.50
CA ILE A 295 -9.63 -19.67 3.71
C ILE A 295 -8.23 -19.32 4.20
N GLU A 296 -7.25 -19.35 3.30
CA GLU A 296 -5.87 -19.02 3.63
C GLU A 296 -5.63 -17.51 3.42
N ILE A 297 -5.06 -16.87 4.44
CA ILE A 297 -4.62 -15.48 4.36
C ILE A 297 -3.39 -15.43 3.44
N PRO A 298 -3.39 -14.59 2.39
CA PRO A 298 -2.23 -14.44 1.53
C PRO A 298 -0.96 -14.12 2.33
N GLU A 299 0.17 -14.62 1.87
CA GLU A 299 1.46 -14.20 2.41
C GLU A 299 1.62 -12.68 2.24
N ALA A 300 2.23 -12.03 3.22
CA ALA A 300 2.47 -10.59 3.15
C ALA A 300 3.29 -10.26 1.89
N ALA A 301 2.90 -9.22 1.16
CA ALA A 301 3.62 -8.80 -0.02
C ALA A 301 5.08 -8.46 0.35
N THR A 302 6.01 -9.23 -0.22
CA THR A 302 7.45 -9.16 0.10
C THR A 302 8.17 -8.02 -0.60
N TYR A 303 7.52 -7.39 -1.59
CA TYR A 303 8.10 -6.30 -2.37
C TYR A 303 8.13 -4.98 -1.61
N LYS A 304 9.02 -4.07 -2.05
CA LYS A 304 9.22 -2.73 -1.49
C LYS A 304 7.93 -1.91 -1.60
N ILE A 305 7.11 -1.95 -0.55
CA ILE A 305 6.02 -0.99 -0.39
C ILE A 305 6.70 0.32 0.04
N LEU A 306 6.81 1.27 -0.88
CA LEU A 306 7.65 2.48 -0.80
C LEU A 306 7.30 3.46 0.33
N THR A 307 6.39 3.12 1.22
CA THR A 307 5.93 3.99 2.30
C THR A 307 6.79 3.91 3.57
N VAL A 308 7.79 3.03 3.65
CA VAL A 308 8.51 2.80 4.90
C VAL A 308 10.04 2.87 4.78
N ASN A 309 10.62 3.70 5.66
CA ASN A 309 12.00 3.76 6.17
C ASN A 309 13.16 3.34 5.22
N ARG A 310 14.02 4.29 4.79
CA ARG A 310 15.16 4.01 3.90
C ARG A 310 16.25 3.10 4.49
N ARG A 311 16.39 3.08 5.82
CA ARG A 311 17.52 2.41 6.50
C ARG A 311 17.27 0.94 6.83
N GLN A 312 16.01 0.48 6.83
CA GLN A 312 15.65 -0.89 7.22
C GLN A 312 14.98 -1.71 6.10
N GLN A 313 14.98 -1.19 4.85
CA GLN A 313 14.38 -1.79 3.64
C GLN A 313 14.86 -3.21 3.27
N HIS A 314 15.74 -3.81 4.07
CA HIS A 314 16.33 -5.13 3.87
C HIS A 314 15.77 -6.19 4.81
N ALA A 315 15.04 -5.83 5.87
CA ALA A 315 14.49 -6.82 6.80
C ALA A 315 13.11 -7.30 6.33
N ALA A 316 12.92 -8.60 6.18
CA ALA A 316 11.62 -9.23 5.84
C ALA A 316 10.46 -8.86 6.79
N ASN A 317 10.78 -8.26 7.95
CA ASN A 317 9.83 -7.82 8.96
C ASN A 317 9.64 -6.29 9.03
N ASP A 318 10.35 -5.50 8.22
CA ASP A 318 10.27 -4.02 8.25
C ASP A 318 8.88 -3.51 7.82
N ASN A 319 8.03 -4.36 7.23
CA ASN A 319 6.67 -4.05 6.83
C ASN A 319 5.61 -4.45 7.86
N ARG A 320 5.96 -4.70 9.13
CA ARG A 320 5.01 -5.07 10.20
C ARG A 320 4.93 -3.99 11.25
N TYR A 321 3.82 -3.96 12.00
CA TYR A 321 3.66 -3.13 13.21
C TYR A 321 3.68 -1.61 13.01
N HIS A 322 3.59 -1.11 11.77
CA HIS A 322 3.56 0.33 11.52
C HIS A 322 2.40 0.99 12.22
N LEU A 323 2.68 2.15 12.81
CA LEU A 323 1.72 3.01 13.46
C LEU A 323 1.82 4.41 12.88
N ARG A 324 0.70 5.14 12.91
CA ARG A 324 0.70 6.59 12.73
C ARG A 324 1.19 7.29 13.98
N TRP A 325 1.56 8.56 13.81
CA TRP A 325 1.83 9.43 14.95
C TRP A 325 0.62 9.52 15.89
N GLU A 326 -0.59 9.67 15.35
CA GLU A 326 -1.81 9.77 16.17
C GLU A 326 -2.08 8.48 16.94
N ASP A 327 -1.82 7.32 16.32
CA ASP A 327 -1.97 6.03 16.98
C ASP A 327 -0.91 5.82 18.07
N SER A 328 0.36 6.14 17.81
CA SER A 328 1.40 6.08 18.84
C SER A 328 1.11 7.05 20.00
N GLN A 329 0.66 8.26 19.70
CA GLN A 329 0.26 9.26 20.71
C GLN A 329 -0.90 8.75 21.56
N ARG A 330 -1.94 8.18 20.92
CA ARG A 330 -3.10 7.60 21.59
C ARG A 330 -2.73 6.39 22.44
N LEU A 331 -1.91 5.47 21.92
CA LEU A 331 -1.49 4.25 22.62
C LEU A 331 -0.58 4.54 23.82
N LEU A 332 0.24 5.59 23.74
CA LEU A 332 1.14 5.99 24.82
C LEU A 332 0.54 7.06 25.74
N SER A 333 -0.61 7.65 25.38
CA SER A 333 -1.17 8.84 26.02
C SER A 333 -0.13 9.97 26.14
N MET A 334 0.64 10.20 25.07
CA MET A 334 1.74 11.16 25.01
C MET A 334 1.58 12.13 23.84
N SER A 335 2.11 13.35 24.01
CA SER A 335 2.23 14.29 22.90
C SER A 335 3.30 13.83 21.90
N ARG A 336 3.19 14.27 20.64
CA ARG A 336 4.21 14.02 19.61
C ARG A 336 5.60 14.48 20.06
N ASN A 337 5.70 15.65 20.68
CA ASN A 337 6.97 16.21 21.14
C ASN A 337 7.62 15.32 22.21
N THR A 338 6.82 14.81 23.14
CA THR A 338 7.29 13.86 24.16
C THR A 338 7.87 12.60 23.52
N ILE A 339 7.18 12.02 22.53
CA ILE A 339 7.66 10.83 21.82
C ILE A 339 8.93 11.15 21.02
N VAL A 340 9.03 12.32 20.40
CA VAL A 340 10.26 12.75 19.70
C VAL A 340 11.43 12.86 20.67
N SER A 341 11.24 13.45 21.85
CA SER A 341 12.30 13.49 22.88
C SER A 341 12.72 12.08 23.31
N LEU A 342 11.78 11.12 23.46
CA LEU A 342 12.12 9.72 23.73
C LEU A 342 12.94 9.08 22.60
N ILE A 343 12.66 9.42 21.34
CA ILE A 343 13.48 8.98 20.19
C ILE A 343 14.89 9.58 20.28
N GLU A 344 15.01 10.87 20.60
CA GLU A 344 16.30 11.56 20.70
C GLU A 344 17.16 11.04 21.85
N SER A 345 16.54 10.64 22.96
CA SER A 345 17.21 10.00 24.09
C SER A 345 17.47 8.51 23.90
N GLY A 346 17.15 7.93 22.75
CA GLY A 346 17.43 6.53 22.44
C GLY A 346 16.50 5.51 23.10
N VAL A 347 15.36 5.94 23.66
CA VAL A 347 14.31 5.02 24.16
C VAL A 347 13.64 4.27 23.00
N PHE A 348 13.43 4.98 21.89
CA PHE A 348 12.94 4.42 20.64
C PHE A 348 13.99 4.53 19.53
N ASN A 349 13.93 3.64 18.54
CA ASN A 349 14.83 3.72 17.40
C ASN A 349 14.46 4.92 16.51
N LYS A 350 15.44 5.79 16.24
CA LYS A 350 15.27 6.93 15.32
C LYS A 350 15.12 6.45 13.89
N ARG A 351 13.93 6.68 13.31
CA ARG A 351 13.59 6.36 11.91
C ARG A 351 13.14 7.60 11.16
N THR A 352 13.55 7.69 9.90
CA THR A 352 13.21 8.82 9.03
C THR A 352 12.60 8.35 7.71
N HIS A 353 11.76 9.20 7.13
CA HIS A 353 11.06 8.91 5.89
C HIS A 353 12.04 8.75 4.72
N ALA A 354 11.74 7.85 3.79
CA ALA A 354 12.64 7.55 2.67
C ALA A 354 12.95 8.75 1.76
N THR A 355 11.99 9.68 1.64
CA THR A 355 12.14 10.89 0.82
C THR A 355 12.65 12.11 1.60
N SER A 356 12.81 12.02 2.93
CA SER A 356 13.18 13.18 3.75
C SER A 356 13.78 12.75 5.07
N SER A 357 15.05 13.08 5.27
CA SER A 357 15.79 12.83 6.51
C SER A 357 15.28 13.64 7.70
N SER A 358 14.55 14.73 7.47
CA SER A 358 13.95 15.55 8.52
C SER A 358 12.59 15.04 9.01
N LYS A 359 11.92 14.16 8.25
CA LYS A 359 10.62 13.61 8.63
C LYS A 359 10.80 12.33 9.45
N LEU A 360 10.56 12.41 10.76
CA LEU A 360 10.56 11.24 11.65
C LEU A 360 9.33 10.35 11.43
N ILE A 361 9.54 9.03 11.51
CA ILE A 361 8.48 8.01 11.51
C ILE A 361 8.13 7.68 12.97
N ALA A 362 6.84 7.47 13.25
CA ALA A 362 6.37 7.09 14.58
C ALA A 362 6.96 5.73 15.00
N PRO A 363 7.16 5.48 16.31
CA PRO A 363 7.58 4.17 16.78
C PRO A 363 6.51 3.10 16.47
N PRO A 364 6.88 1.91 15.97
CA PRO A 364 5.98 0.83 15.60
C PRO A 364 5.50 0.10 16.85
N LEU A 365 4.40 -0.63 16.71
CA LEU A 365 3.72 -1.30 17.81
C LEU A 365 4.66 -2.19 18.65
N ASN A 366 5.63 -2.88 18.05
CA ASN A 366 6.56 -3.72 18.80
C ASN A 366 7.45 -2.93 19.77
N GLU A 367 7.90 -1.73 19.38
CA GLU A 367 8.68 -0.86 20.28
C GLU A 367 7.81 -0.27 21.39
N LEU A 368 6.54 0.04 21.11
CA LEU A 368 5.59 0.48 22.15
C LEU A 368 5.35 -0.64 23.16
N VAL A 369 5.20 -1.88 22.69
CA VAL A 369 5.05 -3.05 23.56
C VAL A 369 6.32 -3.30 24.37
N GLU A 370 7.49 -3.15 23.76
CA GLU A 370 8.76 -3.28 24.48
C GLU A 370 8.88 -2.23 25.58
N LEU A 371 8.57 -0.95 25.28
CA LEU A 371 8.52 0.10 26.28
C LEU A 371 7.51 -0.25 27.38
N HIS A 372 6.31 -0.71 27.02
CA HIS A 372 5.31 -1.14 27.99
C HIS A 372 5.84 -2.24 28.91
N ASN A 373 6.50 -3.25 28.37
CA ASN A 373 7.08 -4.35 29.16
C ASN A 373 8.21 -3.85 30.07
N ARG A 374 9.05 -2.92 29.60
CA ARG A 374 10.08 -2.26 30.41
C ARG A 374 9.46 -1.49 31.57
N LEU A 375 8.47 -0.65 31.29
CA LEU A 375 7.72 0.09 32.32
C LEU A 375 7.06 -0.86 33.31
N ARG A 376 6.46 -1.95 32.85
CA ARG A 376 5.84 -2.97 33.70
C ARG A 376 6.82 -3.58 34.71
N SER A 377 8.09 -3.73 34.32
CA SER A 377 9.11 -4.31 35.20
C SER A 377 9.63 -3.36 36.29
N ILE A 378 9.38 -2.05 36.14
CA ILE A 378 9.78 -1.02 37.12
C ILE A 378 8.60 -0.47 37.93
N ILE A 379 7.38 -0.60 37.43
CA ILE A 379 6.16 -0.11 38.09
C ILE A 379 5.82 -0.99 39.28
N LYS A 380 5.54 -0.34 40.41
CA LYS A 380 5.07 -0.97 41.64
C LYS A 380 3.57 -0.72 41.82
N VAL A 381 2.82 -1.70 42.34
CA VAL A 381 1.42 -1.46 42.74
C VAL A 381 1.42 -0.67 44.04
N LEU A 382 0.60 0.38 44.11
CA LEU A 382 0.46 1.17 45.34
C LEU A 382 -0.10 0.26 46.45
N PRO A 383 0.51 0.20 47.63
CA PRO A 383 -0.17 -0.36 48.79
C PRO A 383 -1.40 0.51 49.13
N ASN A 384 -2.45 -0.10 49.69
CA ASN A 384 -3.73 0.56 50.05
C ASN A 384 -3.59 1.86 50.87
N LYS A 385 -2.44 2.08 51.50
CA LYS A 385 -2.03 3.36 52.09
C LYS A 385 -0.55 3.62 51.78
N PRO A 386 -0.20 4.48 50.81
CA PRO A 386 1.19 4.87 50.61
C PRO A 386 1.67 5.68 51.82
N SER A 387 2.90 5.44 52.28
CA SER A 387 3.54 6.26 53.32
C SER A 387 4.04 7.61 52.79
N PHE A 388 3.96 7.84 51.48
CA PHE A 388 4.50 8.99 50.76
C PHE A 388 3.43 9.66 49.88
N LYS A 389 3.67 10.93 49.53
CA LYS A 389 2.83 11.68 48.61
C LYS A 389 3.11 11.27 47.17
N THR A 390 2.07 11.16 46.35
CA THR A 390 2.20 10.78 44.93
C THR A 390 1.67 11.85 43.99
N ALA A 391 2.35 12.05 42.86
CA ALA A 391 1.91 12.90 41.76
C ALA A 391 1.32 12.06 40.63
N ARG A 392 0.19 12.51 40.05
CA ARG A 392 -0.45 11.88 38.89
C ARG A 392 0.23 12.30 37.59
N TRP A 393 0.30 11.38 36.63
CA TRP A 393 0.84 11.59 35.29
C TRP A 393 0.21 12.77 34.56
N SER A 394 -1.12 12.89 34.61
CA SER A 394 -1.86 14.01 34.02
C SER A 394 -1.42 15.38 34.56
N ASN A 395 -0.86 15.41 35.77
CA ASN A 395 -0.52 16.62 36.49
C ASN A 395 1.00 16.83 36.61
N LEU A 396 1.83 15.97 36.01
CA LEU A 396 3.30 16.04 36.14
C LEU A 396 3.89 17.36 35.64
N GLY A 397 3.24 18.03 34.69
CA GLY A 397 3.71 19.32 34.17
C GLY A 397 3.91 20.38 35.27
N SER A 398 3.05 20.40 36.30
CA SER A 398 3.23 21.34 37.43
C SER A 398 4.40 20.93 38.33
N TYR A 399 4.69 19.63 38.41
CA TYR A 399 5.78 19.08 39.20
C TYR A 399 7.12 19.06 38.49
N LEU A 400 7.25 19.26 37.17
CA LEU A 400 8.55 19.22 36.50
C LEU A 400 9.20 20.61 36.38
N GLY A 401 8.40 21.68 36.49
CA GLY A 401 8.86 23.04 36.22
C GLY A 401 9.17 23.27 34.73
N LYS A 402 9.61 24.48 34.37
CA LYS A 402 9.82 24.86 32.95
C LYS A 402 11.01 24.18 32.28
N LYS A 403 11.98 23.69 33.06
CA LYS A 403 13.25 23.15 32.55
C LYS A 403 13.22 21.66 32.24
N ARG A 404 12.25 20.91 32.80
CA ARG A 404 12.19 19.45 32.66
C ARG A 404 11.01 19.02 31.81
N THR A 405 11.18 17.92 31.08
CA THR A 405 10.12 17.34 30.23
C THR A 405 9.62 16.01 30.78
N ILE A 406 8.39 15.64 30.40
CA ILE A 406 7.81 14.32 30.73
C ILE A 406 8.69 13.18 30.19
N ALA A 407 9.37 13.39 29.06
CA ALA A 407 10.26 12.38 28.50
C ALA A 407 11.47 12.12 29.40
N GLU A 408 12.09 13.16 29.94
CA GLU A 408 13.21 13.04 30.90
C GLU A 408 12.80 12.28 32.15
N LEU A 409 11.59 12.53 32.65
CA LEU A 409 11.07 11.80 33.81
C LEU A 409 10.89 10.31 33.51
N LEU A 410 10.34 9.98 32.33
CA LEU A 410 10.18 8.58 31.91
C LEU A 410 11.55 7.89 31.79
N ILE A 411 12.56 8.60 31.26
CA ILE A 411 13.94 8.10 31.17
C ILE A 411 14.52 7.86 32.56
N ALA A 412 14.36 8.80 33.49
CA ALA A 412 14.77 8.62 34.89
C ALA A 412 14.10 7.40 35.52
N GLY A 413 12.80 7.18 35.25
CA GLY A 413 12.08 5.99 35.70
C GLY A 413 12.65 4.70 35.09
N LEU A 414 12.90 4.69 33.78
CA LEU A 414 13.54 3.56 33.08
C LEU A 414 14.95 3.26 33.61
N ASN A 415 15.68 4.28 34.05
CA ASN A 415 16.99 4.16 34.69
C ASN A 415 16.92 3.83 36.19
N ARG A 416 15.71 3.71 36.76
CA ARG A 416 15.44 3.48 38.19
C ARG A 416 15.96 4.59 39.11
N GLU A 417 16.07 5.81 38.60
CA GLU A 417 16.37 7.02 39.38
C GLU A 417 15.14 7.50 40.16
N ILE A 418 13.95 7.15 39.69
CA ILE A 418 12.66 7.40 40.34
C ILE A 418 11.79 6.14 40.31
N SER A 419 10.90 6.01 41.28
CA SER A 419 9.90 4.95 41.39
C SER A 419 8.60 5.36 40.72
N ILE A 420 8.05 4.44 39.93
CA ILE A 420 6.76 4.61 39.27
C ILE A 420 5.75 3.67 39.93
N TYR A 421 4.55 4.17 40.17
CA TYR A 421 3.47 3.43 40.81
C TYR A 421 2.18 3.46 40.00
N ILE A 422 1.27 2.55 40.31
CA ILE A 422 -0.10 2.53 39.79
C ILE A 422 -1.09 2.29 40.92
N SER A 423 -2.26 2.93 40.86
CA SER A 423 -3.33 2.79 41.85
C SER A 423 -4.07 1.46 41.76
N SER A 424 -3.94 0.74 40.64
CA SER A 424 -4.70 -0.47 40.30
C SER A 424 -3.77 -1.63 39.91
N SER A 425 -4.35 -2.68 39.31
CA SER A 425 -3.61 -3.83 38.79
C SER A 425 -2.68 -3.45 37.63
N VAL A 426 -1.51 -4.08 37.61
CA VAL A 426 -0.48 -3.93 36.54
C VAL A 426 -1.00 -4.30 35.14
N VAL A 427 -2.11 -5.04 35.06
CA VAL A 427 -2.61 -5.61 33.81
C VAL A 427 -3.17 -4.54 32.85
N ASP A 428 -3.67 -3.39 33.37
CA ASP A 428 -4.39 -2.37 32.58
C ASP A 428 -3.66 -1.04 32.41
N PHE A 429 -2.41 -0.98 32.88
CA PHE A 429 -1.69 0.26 33.12
C PHE A 429 -1.52 1.20 31.89
N MET A 430 -1.37 0.71 30.66
CA MET A 430 -1.22 1.61 29.49
C MET A 430 -2.40 2.56 29.24
N ILE A 431 -3.55 2.30 29.87
CA ILE A 431 -4.78 3.08 29.74
C ILE A 431 -5.12 3.79 31.08
N GLU A 432 -4.29 3.65 32.12
CA GLU A 432 -4.55 4.16 33.46
C GLU A 432 -3.50 5.17 33.98
N GLU A 433 -3.82 5.84 35.09
CA GLU A 433 -3.03 6.92 35.70
C GLU A 433 -1.72 6.40 36.33
N LEU A 434 -0.57 6.77 35.74
CA LEU A 434 0.73 6.64 36.41
C LEU A 434 0.82 7.57 37.62
N LEU A 435 1.45 7.07 38.69
CA LEU A 435 1.76 7.79 39.91
C LEU A 435 3.28 7.82 40.14
N PHE A 436 3.81 8.92 40.70
CA PHE A 436 5.23 9.10 40.99
C PHE A 436 5.41 9.56 42.43
N ASP A 437 6.46 9.11 43.12
CA ASP A 437 6.80 9.63 44.45
C ASP A 437 7.24 11.09 44.36
N VAL A 438 6.51 11.99 45.03
CA VAL A 438 6.80 13.42 45.03
C VAL A 438 8.17 13.73 45.62
N GLY A 439 8.63 12.99 46.63
CA GLY A 439 9.95 13.18 47.23
C GLY A 439 11.09 12.86 46.26
N GLU A 440 10.94 11.82 45.44
CA GLU A 440 11.88 11.49 44.37
C GLU A 440 11.84 12.51 43.23
N LEU A 441 10.65 13.00 42.88
CA LEU A 441 10.51 14.08 41.88
C LEU A 441 11.24 15.36 42.29
N GLU A 442 11.13 15.78 43.55
CA GLU A 442 11.85 16.96 44.03
C GLU A 442 13.37 16.74 44.03
N ARG A 443 13.85 15.55 44.40
CA ARG A 443 15.28 15.21 44.29
C ARG A 443 15.77 15.28 42.85
N PHE A 444 15.00 14.74 41.90
CA PHE A 444 15.30 14.77 40.47
C PHE A 444 15.39 16.20 39.89
N LYS A 445 14.60 17.15 40.42
CA LYS A 445 14.73 18.56 40.05
C LYS A 445 16.04 19.18 40.50
N LEU A 446 16.49 18.83 41.71
CA LEU A 446 17.66 19.43 42.35
C LEU A 446 18.98 18.88 41.80
N SER A 447 18.97 17.68 41.21
CA SER A 447 20.16 16.98 40.74
C SER A 447 20.64 17.37 39.34
N ALA A 448 20.03 18.36 38.68
CA ALA A 448 20.57 18.99 37.46
C ALA A 448 20.47 20.51 37.54
#